data_AF-A0A9X0WLB4-F1
#
_entry.id   AF-A0A9X0WLB4-F1
#
_cell.length_a   1.000
_cell.length_b   1.000
_cell.length_c   1.000
_cell.angle_alpha   90.00
_cell.angle_beta   90.00
_cell.angle_gamma   90.00
#
_symmetry.space_group_name_H-M   'P 1'
#
loop_
_entity.id
_entity.type
_entity.pdbx_description
1 polymer ?
#
loop_
_entity_poly.entity_id
_entity_poly.type
_entity_poly.pdbx_seq_one_letter_code
_entity_poly.pdbx_strand_id
1 'polypeptide(L)'
;MESDMKNVVSVIAFLLLVSANPLSAAPMDTDQAVRHLAYRLFARAHGDIAQVKQDIVYIALGEQEGILEGSEFDIVRLGAPIQVGNELLGYEEKLIGKAVAERVQERLTVARMLAKLEAARVGDRAYLRRQPVTRLVIAPFTIEDKVSGLGLGIQENLITALLSKGITVVERSQLEQVLEEQQLGLSGLVNLASAKKLGELLGADTMIVGSLRDLGEAVEINARLVSMESGTGFSAAQARISKTAVVAQQLAQVSKPMTGGITKTTGISGSRSTSKPDKPFSMFENDFVRIEVVSLANVEKGALMKLKFTNIGKDVVWLSLSDLESCYVAKQDGSRRVCKEVSWVDNQRSQRQIELVPDVPRAESIQLDSVDQINGSYIFTTRLWSRGGNVNELLIVIRDIYVE
;
A
#
# COMPACT_ATOMS: atom_id res chain seq x y z
N MET A 1 -18.69 -33.39 -35.62
CA MET A 1 -19.60 -32.23 -35.38
C MET A 1 -20.11 -32.14 -33.94
N GLU A 2 -20.14 -33.23 -33.17
CA GLU A 2 -20.52 -33.18 -31.74
C GLU A 2 -19.35 -32.98 -30.77
N SER A 3 -18.09 -33.15 -31.21
CA SER A 3 -16.88 -33.00 -30.38
C SER A 3 -16.41 -31.55 -30.23
N ASP A 4 -16.64 -30.70 -31.23
CA ASP A 4 -16.18 -29.29 -31.20
C ASP A 4 -17.06 -28.40 -30.33
N MET A 5 -18.32 -28.78 -30.10
CA MET A 5 -19.24 -28.01 -29.27
C MET A 5 -19.00 -28.19 -27.76
N LYS A 6 -18.34 -29.28 -27.34
CA LYS A 6 -17.97 -29.51 -25.93
C LYS A 6 -16.77 -28.67 -25.49
N ASN A 7 -15.83 -28.39 -26.40
CA ASN A 7 -14.66 -27.54 -26.10
C ASN A 7 -15.01 -26.04 -26.07
N VAL A 8 -15.97 -25.59 -26.89
CA VAL A 8 -16.44 -24.20 -26.85
C VAL A 8 -17.24 -23.91 -25.57
N VAL A 9 -18.04 -24.87 -25.09
CA VAL A 9 -18.78 -24.73 -23.82
C VAL A 9 -17.83 -24.78 -22.61
N SER A 10 -16.73 -25.56 -22.67
CA SER A 10 -15.75 -25.64 -21.59
C SER A 10 -14.86 -24.39 -21.48
N VAL A 11 -14.59 -23.67 -22.58
CA VAL A 11 -13.79 -22.43 -22.56
C VAL A 11 -14.65 -21.22 -22.17
N ILE A 12 -15.95 -21.23 -22.52
CA ILE A 12 -16.89 -20.16 -22.10
C ILE A 12 -17.28 -20.31 -20.62
N ALA A 13 -17.24 -21.52 -20.06
CA ALA A 13 -17.46 -21.75 -18.62
C ALA A 13 -16.34 -21.19 -17.72
N PHE A 14 -15.14 -20.92 -18.26
CA PHE A 14 -14.03 -20.33 -17.50
C PHE A 14 -14.06 -18.79 -17.47
N LEU A 15 -14.92 -18.16 -18.28
CA LEU A 15 -15.05 -16.69 -18.42
C LEU A 15 -16.26 -16.10 -17.66
N LEU A 16 -17.01 -16.91 -16.91
CA LEU A 16 -18.21 -16.49 -16.17
C LEU A 16 -18.11 -16.70 -14.64
N LEU A 17 -16.91 -16.55 -14.07
CA LEU A 17 -16.70 -16.67 -12.61
C LEU A 17 -15.93 -15.50 -12.00
N VAL A 18 -16.26 -14.25 -12.36
CA VAL A 18 -16.03 -13.11 -11.46
C VAL A 18 -17.18 -12.10 -11.59
N SER A 19 -18.40 -12.52 -11.26
CA SER A 19 -19.40 -11.58 -10.73
C SER A 19 -19.55 -11.83 -9.23
N ALA A 20 -18.44 -11.68 -8.50
CA ALA A 20 -18.54 -11.55 -7.06
C ALA A 20 -19.25 -10.22 -6.79
N ASN A 21 -20.48 -10.30 -6.32
CA ASN A 21 -21.20 -9.19 -5.72
C ASN A 21 -20.23 -8.50 -4.74
N PRO A 22 -19.92 -7.19 -4.86
CA PRO A 22 -18.92 -6.55 -4.00
C PRO A 22 -19.33 -6.52 -2.53
N LEU A 23 -20.58 -6.90 -2.20
CA LEU A 23 -21.07 -7.07 -0.84
C LEU A 23 -20.76 -8.42 -0.18
N SER A 24 -20.24 -9.42 -0.91
CA SER A 24 -20.05 -10.79 -0.39
C SER A 24 -18.59 -11.23 -0.20
N ALA A 25 -17.61 -10.35 -0.44
CA ALA A 25 -16.21 -10.69 -0.17
C ALA A 25 -15.98 -10.78 1.34
N ALA A 26 -15.34 -11.86 1.80
CA ALA A 26 -14.93 -11.98 3.20
C ALA A 26 -14.03 -10.78 3.57
N PRO A 27 -14.17 -10.25 4.79
CA PRO A 27 -13.34 -9.13 5.23
C PRO A 27 -11.87 -9.53 5.24
N MET A 28 -11.03 -8.69 4.64
CA MET A 28 -9.58 -8.83 4.55
C MET A 28 -8.92 -8.49 5.90
N ASP A 29 -7.65 -8.87 6.08
CA ASP A 29 -6.80 -8.18 7.04
C ASP A 29 -6.35 -6.80 6.50
N THR A 30 -5.73 -5.99 7.35
CA THR A 30 -5.33 -4.62 7.00
C THR A 30 -4.27 -4.55 5.90
N ASP A 31 -3.30 -5.47 5.86
CA ASP A 31 -2.24 -5.49 4.83
C ASP A 31 -2.82 -5.91 3.48
N GLN A 32 -3.63 -6.96 3.48
CA GLN A 32 -4.38 -7.41 2.30
C GLN A 32 -5.25 -6.28 1.74
N ALA A 33 -5.95 -5.55 2.59
CA ALA A 33 -6.76 -4.41 2.18
C ALA A 33 -5.91 -3.31 1.54
N VAL A 34 -4.74 -2.96 2.12
CA VAL A 34 -3.85 -1.93 1.55
C VAL A 34 -3.27 -2.38 0.20
N ARG A 35 -2.81 -3.63 0.08
CA ARG A 35 -2.33 -4.17 -1.21
C ARG A 35 -3.44 -4.18 -2.26
N HIS A 36 -4.65 -4.57 -1.86
CA HIS A 36 -5.83 -4.54 -2.72
C HIS A 36 -6.14 -3.10 -3.18
N LEU A 37 -6.13 -2.12 -2.28
CA LEU A 37 -6.32 -0.70 -2.62
C LEU A 37 -5.22 -0.21 -3.56
N ALA A 38 -3.95 -0.46 -3.25
CA ALA A 38 -2.82 -0.07 -4.10
C ALA A 38 -2.92 -0.67 -5.50
N TYR A 39 -3.32 -1.94 -5.60
CA TYR A 39 -3.55 -2.59 -6.89
C TYR A 39 -4.73 -1.95 -7.63
N ARG A 40 -5.91 -1.86 -7.01
CA ARG A 40 -7.15 -1.39 -7.65
C ARG A 40 -7.09 0.10 -8.04
N LEU A 41 -6.46 0.94 -7.21
CA LEU A 41 -6.31 2.36 -7.49
C LEU A 41 -5.49 2.59 -8.76
N PHE A 42 -4.48 1.76 -9.03
CA PHE A 42 -3.55 1.93 -10.16
C PHE A 42 -3.76 0.93 -11.31
N ALA A 43 -4.61 -0.08 -11.13
CA ALA A 43 -4.96 -1.02 -12.18
C ALA A 43 -5.58 -0.28 -13.37
N ARG A 44 -5.02 -0.51 -14.57
CA ARG A 44 -5.63 -0.01 -15.81
C ARG A 44 -6.92 -0.80 -16.05
N ALA A 45 -8.05 -0.13 -15.92
CA ALA A 45 -9.33 -0.67 -16.37
C ALA A 45 -9.18 -1.07 -17.84
N HIS A 46 -9.59 -2.28 -18.17
CA HIS A 46 -9.49 -2.79 -19.53
C HIS A 46 -10.65 -3.72 -19.84
N GLY A 47 -11.01 -3.77 -21.12
CA GLY A 47 -12.03 -4.67 -21.64
C GLY A 47 -11.70 -5.10 -23.05
N ASP A 48 -12.29 -6.21 -23.48
CA ASP A 48 -12.11 -6.71 -24.84
C ASP A 48 -13.04 -5.95 -25.80
N ILE A 49 -12.58 -5.76 -27.03
CA ILE A 49 -13.42 -5.27 -28.12
C ILE A 49 -14.37 -6.39 -28.51
N ALA A 50 -15.65 -6.20 -28.19
CA ALA A 50 -16.74 -7.14 -28.48
C ALA A 50 -17.26 -7.00 -29.91
N GLN A 51 -17.21 -5.79 -30.48
CA GLN A 51 -17.66 -5.54 -31.85
C GLN A 51 -16.94 -4.33 -32.46
N VAL A 52 -16.76 -4.33 -33.78
CA VAL A 52 -16.25 -3.20 -34.56
C VAL A 52 -17.22 -2.89 -35.70
N LYS A 53 -17.56 -1.60 -35.87
CA LYS A 53 -18.35 -1.09 -36.99
C LYS A 53 -17.70 0.19 -37.51
N GLN A 54 -17.08 0.11 -38.69
CA GLN A 54 -16.32 1.23 -39.26
C GLN A 54 -15.28 1.75 -38.26
N ASP A 55 -15.52 2.95 -37.72
CA ASP A 55 -14.63 3.67 -36.81
C ASP A 55 -15.09 3.56 -35.35
N ILE A 56 -16.14 2.78 -35.10
CA ILE A 56 -16.73 2.58 -33.78
C ILE A 56 -16.31 1.20 -33.26
N VAL A 57 -15.79 1.18 -32.04
CA VAL A 57 -15.50 -0.04 -31.29
C VAL A 57 -16.43 -0.13 -30.09
N TYR A 58 -16.90 -1.34 -29.82
CA TYR A 58 -17.74 -1.68 -28.67
C TYR A 58 -16.85 -2.42 -27.68
N ILE A 59 -16.58 -1.80 -26.53
CA ILE A 59 -15.67 -2.30 -25.51
C ILE A 59 -16.48 -2.90 -24.38
N ALA A 60 -16.19 -4.14 -23.99
CA ALA A 60 -16.80 -4.83 -22.84
C ALA A 60 -16.24 -4.26 -21.52
N LEU A 61 -16.54 -2.99 -21.27
CA LEU A 61 -16.12 -2.18 -20.13
C LEU A 61 -17.09 -1.00 -20.02
N GLY A 62 -17.51 -0.61 -18.82
CA GLY A 62 -18.57 0.39 -18.66
C GLY A 62 -18.49 1.21 -17.37
N GLU A 63 -19.63 1.74 -16.95
CA GLU A 63 -19.76 2.57 -15.74
C GLU A 63 -19.29 1.83 -14.48
N GLN A 64 -19.47 0.51 -14.41
CA GLN A 64 -19.03 -0.31 -13.28
C GLN A 64 -17.51 -0.25 -13.05
N GLU A 65 -16.74 -0.02 -14.11
CA GLU A 65 -15.29 0.14 -14.06
C GLU A 65 -14.83 1.61 -14.04
N GLY A 66 -15.77 2.54 -13.85
CA GLY A 66 -15.51 3.97 -13.73
C GLY A 66 -15.26 4.68 -15.05
N ILE A 67 -15.74 4.12 -16.16
CA ILE A 67 -15.62 4.76 -17.48
C ILE A 67 -16.64 5.89 -17.61
N LEU A 68 -16.19 7.03 -18.13
CA LEU A 68 -17.03 8.20 -18.44
C LEU A 68 -16.98 8.51 -19.93
N GLU A 69 -17.99 9.21 -20.45
CA GLU A 69 -17.91 9.79 -21.79
C GLU A 69 -16.70 10.72 -21.90
N GLY A 70 -16.00 10.69 -23.04
CA GLY A 70 -14.72 11.37 -23.23
C GLY A 70 -13.49 10.61 -22.74
N SER A 71 -13.67 9.48 -22.04
CA SER A 71 -12.53 8.63 -21.64
C SER A 71 -11.75 8.14 -22.86
N GLU A 72 -10.43 8.29 -22.85
CA GLU A 72 -9.57 7.79 -23.92
C GLU A 72 -9.10 6.36 -23.64
N PHE A 73 -8.92 5.58 -24.70
CA PHE A 73 -8.42 4.21 -24.66
C PHE A 73 -7.24 4.03 -25.59
N ASP A 74 -6.24 3.29 -25.12
CA ASP A 74 -5.23 2.67 -25.98
C ASP A 74 -5.77 1.30 -26.42
N ILE A 75 -5.91 1.10 -27.73
CA ILE A 75 -6.37 -0.16 -28.32
C ILE A 75 -5.16 -1.01 -28.67
N VAL A 76 -5.09 -2.22 -28.15
CA VAL A 76 -3.93 -3.10 -28.17
C VAL A 76 -4.32 -4.47 -28.71
N ARG A 77 -3.46 -5.06 -29.54
CA ARG A 77 -3.57 -6.44 -30.00
C ARG A 77 -2.61 -7.31 -29.22
N LEU A 78 -3.14 -8.36 -28.61
CA LEU A 78 -2.37 -9.38 -27.93
C LEU A 78 -1.75 -10.33 -28.97
N GLY A 79 -0.45 -10.55 -28.86
CA GLY A 79 0.37 -11.41 -29.71
C GLY A 79 0.74 -12.72 -29.02
N ALA A 80 2.00 -13.12 -29.14
CA ALA A 80 2.48 -14.36 -28.54
C ALA A 80 2.44 -14.30 -26.99
N PRO A 81 2.13 -15.42 -26.30
CA PRO A 81 2.23 -15.48 -24.86
C PRO A 81 3.69 -15.35 -24.40
N ILE A 82 3.92 -14.58 -23.34
CA ILE A 82 5.20 -14.42 -22.66
C ILE A 82 5.15 -15.33 -21.43
N GLN A 83 6.07 -16.30 -21.34
CA GLN A 83 6.04 -17.31 -20.29
C GLN A 83 7.43 -17.53 -19.68
N VAL A 84 7.46 -17.90 -18.40
CA VAL A 84 8.66 -18.41 -17.72
C VAL A 84 8.35 -19.81 -17.19
N GLY A 85 8.99 -20.82 -17.75
CA GLY A 85 8.61 -22.22 -17.49
C GLY A 85 7.17 -22.48 -17.94
N ASN A 86 6.31 -22.89 -17.01
CA ASN A 86 4.87 -23.09 -17.25
C ASN A 86 4.00 -21.89 -16.83
N GLU A 87 4.62 -20.81 -16.33
CA GLU A 87 3.89 -19.63 -15.86
C GLU A 87 3.68 -18.63 -17.01
N LEU A 88 2.43 -18.32 -17.32
CA LEU A 88 2.07 -17.26 -18.26
C LEU A 88 2.20 -15.90 -17.58
N LEU A 89 3.19 -15.11 -18.01
CA LEU A 89 3.40 -13.75 -17.51
C LEU A 89 2.54 -12.72 -18.24
N GLY A 90 2.20 -12.97 -19.50
CA GLY A 90 1.37 -12.07 -20.28
C GLY A 90 1.39 -12.40 -21.76
N TYR A 91 1.12 -11.40 -22.59
CA TYR A 91 1.18 -11.50 -24.04
C TYR A 91 1.97 -10.31 -24.58
N GLU A 92 2.60 -10.48 -25.73
CA GLU A 92 3.11 -9.35 -26.49
C GLU A 92 1.97 -8.38 -26.79
N GLU A 93 2.21 -7.08 -26.61
CA GLU A 93 1.21 -6.05 -26.82
C GLU A 93 1.61 -5.13 -27.96
N LYS A 94 0.77 -5.05 -28.99
CA LYS A 94 0.94 -4.12 -30.11
C LYS A 94 -0.14 -3.05 -30.07
N LEU A 95 0.25 -1.77 -29.98
CA LEU A 95 -0.69 -0.66 -30.09
C LEU A 95 -1.30 -0.61 -31.51
N ILE A 96 -2.62 -0.69 -31.59
CA ILE A 96 -3.43 -0.67 -32.82
C ILE A 96 -4.01 0.72 -33.07
N GLY A 97 -4.30 1.47 -32.01
CA GLY A 97 -4.86 2.79 -32.14
C GLY A 97 -5.29 3.39 -30.83
N LYS A 98 -6.02 4.51 -30.93
CA LYS A 98 -6.64 5.20 -29.80
C LYS A 98 -8.12 5.38 -30.05
N ALA A 99 -8.92 5.29 -29.01
CA ALA A 99 -10.36 5.53 -29.08
C ALA A 99 -10.81 6.49 -27.97
N VAL A 100 -11.96 7.11 -28.14
CA VAL A 100 -12.62 7.95 -27.13
C VAL A 100 -14.05 7.46 -26.91
N ALA A 101 -14.45 7.31 -25.65
CA ALA A 101 -15.82 6.97 -25.28
C ALA A 101 -16.78 8.08 -25.77
N GLU A 102 -17.75 7.71 -26.58
CA GLU A 102 -18.84 8.61 -26.99
C GLU A 102 -20.12 8.34 -26.20
N ARG A 103 -20.33 7.09 -25.79
CA ARG A 103 -21.47 6.69 -24.96
C ARG A 103 -21.07 5.53 -24.07
N VAL A 104 -21.38 5.64 -22.78
CA VAL A 104 -21.08 4.61 -21.79
C VAL A 104 -22.38 4.06 -21.22
N GLN A 105 -22.41 2.75 -20.99
CA GLN A 105 -23.48 2.03 -20.29
C GLN A 105 -22.85 1.20 -19.17
N GLU A 106 -23.67 0.55 -18.34
CA GLU A 106 -23.23 -0.17 -17.15
C GLU A 106 -22.00 -1.10 -17.38
N ARG A 107 -21.97 -1.82 -18.50
CA ARG A 107 -20.90 -2.79 -18.85
C ARG A 107 -20.39 -2.68 -20.29
N LEU A 108 -20.76 -1.61 -20.99
CA LEU A 108 -20.46 -1.43 -22.41
C LEU A 108 -20.10 0.01 -22.71
N THR A 109 -19.00 0.21 -23.42
CA THR A 109 -18.60 1.51 -23.95
C THR A 109 -18.65 1.48 -25.47
N VAL A 110 -19.33 2.45 -26.05
CA VAL A 110 -19.27 2.74 -27.48
C VAL A 110 -18.23 3.85 -27.65
N ALA A 111 -17.11 3.52 -28.31
CA ALA A 111 -16.00 4.44 -28.49
C ALA A 111 -15.67 4.64 -29.97
N ARG A 112 -15.34 5.88 -30.34
CA ARG A 112 -14.87 6.22 -31.68
C ARG A 112 -13.35 6.19 -31.72
N MET A 113 -12.80 5.57 -32.75
CA MET A 113 -11.37 5.56 -33.03
C MET A 113 -10.88 6.98 -33.39
N LEU A 114 -9.90 7.48 -32.64
CA LEU A 114 -9.23 8.76 -32.87
C LEU A 114 -7.99 8.63 -33.75
N ALA A 115 -7.18 7.61 -33.50
CA ALA A 115 -5.96 7.32 -34.24
C ALA A 115 -5.94 5.83 -34.59
N LYS A 116 -5.66 5.50 -35.86
CA LYS A 116 -5.62 4.13 -36.34
C LYS A 116 -4.24 3.85 -36.91
N LEU A 117 -3.47 3.04 -36.19
CA LEU A 117 -2.24 2.46 -36.72
C LEU A 117 -2.57 1.22 -37.56
N GLU A 118 -3.56 0.45 -37.10
CA GLU A 118 -4.13 -0.70 -37.80
C GLU A 118 -5.66 -0.77 -37.61
N ALA A 119 -6.31 -1.63 -38.39
CA ALA A 119 -7.73 -1.93 -38.21
C ALA A 119 -7.96 -2.72 -36.90
N ALA A 120 -8.80 -2.16 -36.02
CA ALA A 120 -9.28 -2.85 -34.83
C ALA A 120 -10.19 -4.03 -35.20
N ARG A 121 -10.18 -5.09 -34.39
CA ARG A 121 -11.03 -6.27 -34.57
C ARG A 121 -11.54 -6.80 -33.23
N VAL A 122 -12.53 -7.68 -33.30
CA VAL A 122 -13.03 -8.41 -32.12
C VAL A 122 -11.89 -9.18 -31.46
N GLY A 123 -11.79 -9.07 -30.13
CA GLY A 123 -10.74 -9.69 -29.32
C GLY A 123 -9.47 -8.85 -29.14
N ASP A 124 -9.32 -7.71 -29.83
CA ASP A 124 -8.35 -6.70 -29.42
C ASP A 124 -8.76 -6.14 -28.03
N ARG A 125 -7.81 -5.63 -27.24
CA ARG A 125 -8.01 -5.15 -25.88
C ARG A 125 -7.98 -3.62 -25.83
N ALA A 126 -8.89 -3.01 -25.09
CA ALA A 126 -8.90 -1.58 -24.83
C ALA A 126 -8.45 -1.32 -23.39
N TYR A 127 -7.38 -0.55 -23.22
CA TYR A 127 -6.89 -0.10 -21.92
C TYR A 127 -7.28 1.36 -21.72
N LEU A 128 -7.97 1.67 -20.61
CA LEU A 128 -8.27 3.04 -20.24
C LEU A 128 -6.95 3.82 -20.10
N ARG A 129 -6.83 4.89 -20.89
CA ARG A 129 -5.67 5.76 -20.89
C ARG A 129 -5.78 6.69 -19.68
N ARG A 130 -4.94 6.45 -18.67
CA ARG A 130 -4.87 7.29 -17.47
C ARG A 130 -3.84 8.40 -17.62
N GLN A 131 -4.06 9.50 -16.89
CA GLN A 131 -3.02 10.48 -16.65
C GLN A 131 -1.83 9.79 -15.96
N PRO A 132 -0.59 10.05 -16.42
CA PRO A 132 0.59 9.57 -15.71
C PRO A 132 0.61 10.18 -14.30
N VAL A 133 0.71 9.33 -13.29
CA VAL A 133 0.96 9.76 -11.91
C VAL A 133 2.47 9.85 -11.73
N THR A 134 3.02 11.06 -11.68
CA THR A 134 4.46 11.26 -11.54
C THR A 134 4.88 11.45 -10.10
N ARG A 135 4.08 12.19 -9.32
CA ARG A 135 4.31 12.42 -7.89
C ARG A 135 3.00 12.53 -7.13
N LEU A 136 2.85 11.65 -6.14
CA LEU A 136 1.62 11.39 -5.43
C LEU A 136 1.64 11.95 -4.02
N VAL A 137 0.55 12.58 -3.59
CA VAL A 137 0.27 12.87 -2.18
C VAL A 137 -0.72 11.86 -1.65
N ILE A 138 -0.58 11.40 -0.41
CA ILE A 138 -1.59 10.56 0.24
C ILE A 138 -2.09 11.33 1.46
N ALA A 139 -3.36 11.74 1.43
CA ALA A 139 -3.99 12.39 2.57
C ALA A 139 -4.29 11.36 3.69
N PRO A 140 -4.38 11.78 4.95
CA PRO A 140 -4.86 10.92 6.02
C PRO A 140 -6.26 10.40 5.72
N PHE A 141 -6.48 9.11 5.99
CA PHE A 141 -7.82 8.52 5.89
C PHE A 141 -8.65 8.94 7.09
N THR A 142 -9.86 9.46 6.85
CA THR A 142 -10.70 10.04 7.91
C THR A 142 -11.94 9.21 8.22
N ILE A 143 -12.33 9.17 9.49
CA ILE A 143 -13.66 8.72 9.93
C ILE A 143 -14.42 9.94 10.45
N GLU A 144 -15.59 10.24 9.88
CA GLU A 144 -16.39 11.43 10.24
C GLU A 144 -15.54 12.72 10.27
N ASP A 145 -14.72 12.94 9.23
CA ASP A 145 -13.78 14.05 9.07
C ASP A 145 -12.67 14.15 10.12
N LYS A 146 -12.47 13.10 10.93
CA LYS A 146 -11.40 13.03 11.92
C LYS A 146 -10.35 11.98 11.57
N VAL A 147 -9.11 12.24 11.96
CA VAL A 147 -8.01 11.30 11.78
C VAL A 147 -8.01 10.30 12.93
N SER A 148 -7.99 9.02 12.60
CA SER A 148 -7.83 7.94 13.56
C SER A 148 -6.44 7.30 13.42
N GLY A 149 -5.99 6.59 14.46
CA GLY A 149 -4.78 5.76 14.39
C GLY A 149 -4.84 4.75 13.24
N LEU A 150 -6.03 4.19 12.96
CA LEU A 150 -6.24 3.29 11.82
C LEU A 150 -6.02 4.02 10.48
N GLY A 151 -6.54 5.25 10.36
CA GLY A 151 -6.40 6.05 9.14
C GLY A 151 -4.95 6.44 8.85
N LEU A 152 -4.17 6.77 9.88
CA LEU A 152 -2.74 7.02 9.77
C LEU A 152 -1.95 5.75 9.40
N GLY A 153 -2.32 4.61 9.98
CA GLY A 153 -1.70 3.32 9.64
C GLY A 153 -1.93 2.93 8.18
N ILE A 154 -3.15 3.10 7.68
CA ILE A 154 -3.50 2.85 6.26
C ILE A 154 -2.70 3.78 5.35
N GLN A 155 -2.59 5.07 5.70
CA GLN A 155 -1.79 6.04 4.94
C GLN A 155 -0.33 5.58 4.82
N GLU A 156 0.32 5.25 5.94
CA GLU A 156 1.73 4.83 5.97
C GLU A 156 1.98 3.54 5.18
N ASN A 157 1.10 2.55 5.34
CA ASN A 157 1.19 1.29 4.62
C ASN A 157 0.99 1.51 3.11
N LEU A 158 0.12 2.44 2.71
CA LEU A 158 -0.10 2.77 1.31
C LEU A 158 1.09 3.53 0.71
N ILE A 159 1.73 4.45 1.46
CA ILE A 159 3.00 5.08 1.05
C ILE A 159 4.03 3.98 0.76
N THR A 160 4.21 3.04 1.70
CA THR A 160 5.17 1.94 1.56
C THR A 160 4.87 1.05 0.35
N ALA A 161 3.60 0.63 0.20
CA ALA A 161 3.16 -0.22 -0.91
C ALA A 161 3.36 0.43 -2.27
N LEU A 162 3.13 1.75 -2.39
CA LEU A 162 3.27 2.47 -3.66
C LEU A 162 4.72 2.81 -3.99
N LEU A 163 5.56 3.14 -3.00
CA LEU A 163 7.00 3.29 -3.18
C LEU A 163 7.64 2.00 -3.71
N SER A 164 7.20 0.83 -3.22
CA SER A 164 7.68 -0.48 -3.71
C SER A 164 7.33 -0.73 -5.20
N LYS A 165 6.33 -0.01 -5.73
CA LYS A 165 5.92 -0.07 -7.14
C LYS A 165 6.58 1.01 -8.01
N GLY A 166 7.55 1.75 -7.46
CA GLY A 166 8.26 2.81 -8.17
C GLY A 166 7.47 4.11 -8.35
N ILE A 167 6.38 4.30 -7.60
CA ILE A 167 5.62 5.56 -7.60
C ILE A 167 6.30 6.53 -6.64
N THR A 168 6.59 7.74 -7.09
CA THR A 168 7.11 8.81 -6.21
C THR A 168 5.99 9.29 -5.29
N VAL A 169 6.18 9.18 -3.98
CA VAL A 169 5.21 9.63 -2.98
C VAL A 169 5.82 10.76 -2.17
N VAL A 170 5.03 11.79 -1.90
CA VAL A 170 5.38 12.89 -0.99
C VAL A 170 5.39 12.36 0.44
N GLU A 171 6.48 12.64 1.17
CA GLU A 171 6.60 12.28 2.57
C GLU A 171 5.50 12.93 3.41
N ARG A 172 5.00 12.19 4.41
CA ARG A 172 3.91 12.67 5.27
C ARG A 172 4.25 14.00 5.95
N SER A 173 5.47 14.12 6.47
CA SER A 173 5.95 15.33 7.15
C SER A 173 5.95 16.57 6.24
N GLN A 174 6.22 16.40 4.94
CA GLN A 174 6.16 17.51 3.98
C GLN A 174 4.72 17.98 3.76
N LEU A 175 3.77 17.03 3.66
CA LEU A 175 2.35 17.36 3.59
C LEU A 175 1.91 18.10 4.86
N GLU A 176 2.27 17.59 6.04
CA GLU A 176 1.93 18.18 7.33
C GLU A 176 2.47 19.61 7.45
N GLN A 177 3.74 19.83 7.12
CA GLN A 177 4.37 21.14 7.12
C GLN A 177 3.62 22.13 6.20
N VAL A 178 3.30 21.72 4.98
CA VAL A 178 2.58 22.59 4.04
C VAL A 178 1.17 22.89 4.55
N LEU A 179 0.48 21.92 5.15
CA LEU A 179 -0.85 22.17 5.73
C LEU A 179 -0.81 23.17 6.88
N GLU A 180 0.21 23.07 7.74
CA GLU A 180 0.44 24.04 8.83
C GLU A 180 0.74 25.44 8.29
N GLU A 181 1.65 25.56 7.32
CA GLU A 181 2.02 26.84 6.70
C GLU A 181 0.83 27.53 6.01
N GLN A 182 -0.02 26.74 5.34
CA GLN A 182 -1.20 27.27 4.66
C GLN A 182 -2.40 27.48 5.60
N GLN A 183 -2.26 27.16 6.90
CA GLN A 183 -3.35 27.20 7.88
C GLN A 183 -4.58 26.39 7.40
N LEU A 184 -4.33 25.30 6.69
CA LEU A 184 -5.37 24.45 6.11
C LEU A 184 -5.65 23.27 7.03
N GLY A 185 -6.94 23.07 7.33
CA GLY A 185 -7.42 21.84 7.95
C GLY A 185 -7.66 20.73 6.94
N LEU A 186 -7.97 19.54 7.44
CA LEU A 186 -8.24 18.36 6.61
C LEU A 186 -9.47 18.53 5.72
N SER A 187 -10.48 19.29 6.16
CA SER A 187 -11.62 19.68 5.32
C SER A 187 -11.21 20.54 4.12
N GLY A 188 -10.07 21.24 4.23
CA GLY A 188 -9.45 21.99 3.14
C GLY A 188 -8.83 21.11 2.06
N LEU A 189 -8.42 19.86 2.37
CA LEU A 189 -7.84 18.92 1.40
C LEU A 189 -8.84 18.43 0.34
N VAL A 190 -10.15 18.55 0.63
CA VAL A 190 -11.23 18.06 -0.23
C VAL A 190 -11.77 19.17 -1.15
N ASN A 191 -11.30 20.41 -0.98
CA ASN A 191 -11.70 21.55 -1.83
C ASN A 191 -10.77 21.66 -3.06
N LEU A 192 -11.36 21.75 -4.25
CA LEU A 192 -10.66 21.90 -5.55
C LEU A 192 -9.60 23.03 -5.54
N ALA A 193 -9.92 24.19 -4.96
CA ALA A 193 -9.01 25.34 -4.94
C ALA A 193 -7.77 25.10 -4.06
N SER A 194 -7.92 24.31 -2.99
CA SER A 194 -6.83 23.95 -2.09
C SER A 194 -5.97 22.83 -2.67
N ALA A 195 -6.57 21.85 -3.35
CA ALA A 195 -5.86 20.74 -3.97
C ALA A 195 -4.83 21.24 -5.01
N LYS A 196 -5.22 22.16 -5.89
CA LYS A 196 -4.31 22.74 -6.88
C LYS A 196 -3.11 23.44 -6.24
N LYS A 197 -3.37 24.31 -5.27
CA LYS A 197 -2.32 25.04 -4.55
C LYS A 197 -1.37 24.08 -3.79
N LEU A 198 -1.90 23.04 -3.16
CA LEU A 198 -1.09 22.02 -2.51
C LEU A 198 -0.23 21.25 -3.51
N GLY A 199 -0.73 21.00 -4.71
CA GLY A 199 -0.01 20.32 -5.78
C GLY A 199 1.18 21.13 -6.27
N GLU A 200 0.98 22.44 -6.45
CA GLU A 200 2.04 23.38 -6.80
C GLU A 200 3.13 23.45 -5.72
N LEU A 201 2.76 23.49 -4.43
CA LEU A 201 3.70 23.55 -3.31
C LEU A 201 4.49 22.25 -3.12
N LEU A 202 3.85 21.10 -3.29
CA LEU A 202 4.46 19.78 -3.08
C LEU A 202 5.07 19.19 -4.37
N GLY A 203 4.91 19.87 -5.51
CA GLY A 203 5.27 19.36 -6.83
C GLY A 203 4.52 18.08 -7.20
N ALA A 204 3.30 17.91 -6.71
CA ALA A 204 2.50 16.71 -6.88
C ALA A 204 1.35 16.93 -7.86
N ASP A 205 1.12 15.95 -8.74
CA ASP A 205 0.06 16.00 -9.75
C ASP A 205 -1.21 15.26 -9.34
N THR A 206 -1.10 14.36 -8.35
CA THR A 206 -2.18 13.47 -7.95
C THR A 206 -2.22 13.34 -6.42
N MET A 207 -3.43 13.23 -5.87
CA MET A 207 -3.65 12.95 -4.46
C MET A 207 -4.53 11.71 -4.27
N ILE A 208 -4.18 10.85 -3.31
CA ILE A 208 -5.10 9.88 -2.73
C ILE A 208 -5.83 10.53 -1.57
N VAL A 209 -7.15 10.53 -1.65
CA VAL A 209 -8.04 10.84 -0.53
C VAL A 209 -8.77 9.58 -0.11
N GLY A 210 -9.04 9.43 1.18
CA GLY A 210 -9.71 8.25 1.68
C GLY A 210 -10.54 8.48 2.92
N SER A 211 -11.53 7.61 3.11
CA SER A 211 -12.42 7.63 4.27
C SER A 211 -12.65 6.24 4.82
N LEU A 212 -12.96 6.18 6.11
CA LEU A 212 -13.26 4.99 6.88
C LEU A 212 -14.72 5.06 7.30
N ARG A 213 -15.42 3.94 7.18
CA ARG A 213 -16.80 3.79 7.65
C ARG A 213 -16.89 2.58 8.56
N ASP A 214 -17.33 2.81 9.78
CA ASP A 214 -17.65 1.76 10.74
C ASP A 214 -18.98 1.10 10.35
N LEU A 215 -18.96 -0.22 10.14
CA LEU A 215 -20.14 -1.03 9.79
C LEU A 215 -20.55 -1.95 10.95
N GLY A 216 -20.04 -1.74 12.16
CA GLY A 216 -20.24 -2.64 13.30
C GLY A 216 -19.12 -3.67 13.37
N GLU A 217 -19.28 -4.82 12.72
CA GLU A 217 -18.30 -5.93 12.74
C GLU A 217 -17.15 -5.76 11.73
N ALA A 218 -17.25 -4.77 10.84
CA ALA A 218 -16.26 -4.49 9.81
C ALA A 218 -16.02 -2.99 9.69
N VAL A 219 -14.85 -2.64 9.16
CA VAL A 219 -14.53 -1.28 8.74
C VAL A 219 -14.37 -1.27 7.22
N GLU A 220 -15.10 -0.39 6.55
CA GLU A 220 -14.97 -0.16 5.12
C GLU A 220 -14.00 0.99 4.86
N ILE A 221 -13.02 0.73 4.01
CA ILE A 221 -11.99 1.69 3.59
C ILE A 221 -12.30 2.09 2.15
N ASN A 222 -12.53 3.38 1.94
CA ASN A 222 -12.73 3.97 0.63
C ASN A 222 -11.51 4.82 0.27
N ALA A 223 -10.98 4.68 -0.95
CA ALA A 223 -9.86 5.46 -1.45
C ALA A 223 -10.15 5.96 -2.87
N ARG A 224 -9.67 7.15 -3.22
CA ARG A 224 -9.82 7.74 -4.56
C ARG A 224 -8.55 8.47 -4.99
N LEU A 225 -8.18 8.33 -6.27
CA LEU A 225 -7.18 9.19 -6.91
C LEU A 225 -7.86 10.43 -7.46
N VAL A 226 -7.30 11.59 -7.14
CA VAL A 226 -7.77 12.92 -7.53
C VAL A 226 -6.65 13.64 -8.25
N SER A 227 -6.95 14.20 -9.42
CA SER A 227 -6.01 15.09 -10.10
C SER A 227 -5.89 16.39 -9.31
N MET A 228 -4.68 16.81 -9.00
CA MET A 228 -4.44 18.05 -8.27
C MET A 228 -4.70 19.27 -9.16
N GLU A 229 -4.59 19.14 -10.48
CA GLU A 229 -4.82 20.22 -11.44
C GLU A 229 -6.30 20.57 -11.58
N SER A 230 -7.14 19.55 -11.78
CA SER A 230 -8.59 19.72 -12.00
C SER A 230 -9.43 19.49 -10.74
N GLY A 231 -8.84 18.84 -9.72
CA GLY A 231 -9.52 18.38 -8.51
C GLY A 231 -10.56 17.27 -8.76
N THR A 232 -10.57 16.66 -9.94
CA THR A 232 -11.51 15.58 -10.29
C THR A 232 -10.95 14.21 -9.91
N GLY A 233 -11.79 13.37 -9.29
CA GLY A 233 -11.45 11.97 -9.05
C GLY A 233 -11.51 11.15 -10.35
N PHE A 234 -10.51 10.30 -10.58
CA PHE A 234 -10.43 9.48 -11.81
C PHE A 234 -10.17 7.98 -11.54
N SER A 235 -10.00 7.58 -10.28
CA SER A 235 -9.93 6.18 -9.87
C SER A 235 -10.45 6.04 -8.45
N ALA A 236 -11.11 4.94 -8.14
CA ALA A 236 -11.61 4.65 -6.81
C ALA A 236 -11.44 3.16 -6.49
N ALA A 237 -11.20 2.87 -5.21
CA ALA A 237 -11.14 1.52 -4.69
C ALA A 237 -11.78 1.46 -3.31
N GLN A 238 -12.30 0.28 -3.00
CA GLN A 238 -12.88 -0.03 -1.71
C GLN A 238 -12.29 -1.35 -1.19
N ALA A 239 -12.11 -1.44 0.12
CA ALA A 239 -11.79 -2.67 0.82
C ALA A 239 -12.61 -2.75 2.11
N ARG A 240 -12.85 -3.96 2.62
CA ARG A 240 -13.45 -4.19 3.93
C ARG A 240 -12.50 -5.00 4.77
N ILE A 241 -12.29 -4.57 6.01
CA ILE A 241 -11.49 -5.28 7.00
C ILE A 241 -12.34 -5.70 8.19
N SER A 242 -11.96 -6.79 8.83
CA SER A 242 -12.62 -7.24 10.06
C SER A 242 -12.33 -6.25 11.18
N LYS A 243 -13.34 -5.85 11.95
CA LYS A 243 -13.15 -4.97 13.09
C LYS A 243 -12.71 -5.76 14.32
N THR A 244 -11.44 -6.18 14.31
CA THR A 244 -10.82 -6.80 15.48
C THR A 244 -10.71 -5.80 16.64
N ALA A 245 -10.39 -6.27 17.84
CA ALA A 245 -10.18 -5.39 19.00
C ALA A 245 -9.09 -4.32 18.74
N VAL A 246 -8.03 -4.68 18.02
CA VAL A 246 -6.95 -3.76 17.61
C VAL A 246 -7.48 -2.70 16.65
N VAL A 247 -8.21 -3.11 15.60
CA VAL A 247 -8.83 -2.19 14.65
C VAL A 247 -9.81 -1.25 15.34
N ALA A 248 -10.63 -1.75 16.27
CA ALA A 248 -11.55 -0.94 17.06
C ALA A 248 -10.81 0.08 17.93
N GLN A 249 -9.72 -0.31 18.59
CA GLN A 249 -8.88 0.58 19.38
C GLN A 249 -8.25 1.68 18.51
N GLN A 250 -7.67 1.31 17.37
CA GLN A 250 -7.06 2.25 16.42
C GLN A 250 -8.09 3.21 15.81
N LEU A 251 -9.31 2.74 15.55
CA LEU A 251 -10.41 3.57 15.06
C LEU A 251 -10.86 4.60 16.12
N ALA A 252 -10.83 4.22 17.40
CA ALA A 252 -11.17 5.09 18.53
C ALA A 252 -10.06 6.07 18.92
N GLN A 253 -8.81 5.84 18.52
CA GLN A 253 -7.67 6.77 18.69
C GLN A 253 -7.78 7.96 17.74
N VAL A 254 -8.80 8.79 17.95
CA VAL A 254 -9.05 9.96 17.12
C VAL A 254 -8.21 11.12 17.60
N SER A 255 -7.28 11.62 16.78
CA SER A 255 -6.51 12.82 17.08
C SER A 255 -7.37 14.08 16.91
N LYS A 256 -7.10 15.12 17.69
CA LYS A 256 -7.75 16.44 17.55
C LYS A 256 -7.56 16.97 16.12
N PRO A 257 -8.52 17.76 15.58
CA PRO A 257 -8.43 18.28 14.22
C PRO A 257 -7.10 19.01 14.01
N MET A 258 -6.39 18.64 12.95
CA MET A 258 -5.23 19.39 12.48
C MET A 258 -5.76 20.74 11.98
N THR A 259 -5.51 21.78 12.79
CA THR A 259 -5.78 23.22 12.67
C THR A 259 -7.03 23.80 13.34
N GLY A 260 -6.78 24.84 14.18
CA GLY A 260 -7.76 25.79 14.71
C GLY A 260 -7.50 26.27 16.15
N GLY A 261 -6.49 27.11 16.41
CA GLY A 261 -6.44 27.95 17.62
C GLY A 261 -5.04 28.22 18.19
N ILE A 262 -4.42 29.34 17.79
CA ILE A 262 -3.28 29.94 18.52
C ILE A 262 -3.82 30.43 19.87
N THR A 263 -3.48 29.73 20.95
CA THR A 263 -3.55 30.32 22.30
C THR A 263 -2.13 30.65 22.71
N LYS A 264 -1.81 31.94 22.73
CA LYS A 264 -0.56 32.45 23.33
C LYS A 264 -0.54 32.02 24.80
N THR A 265 0.52 31.33 25.22
CA THR A 265 0.89 31.31 26.63
C THR A 265 2.35 31.72 26.75
N THR A 266 2.48 32.92 27.28
CA THR A 266 3.67 33.59 27.79
C THR A 266 4.48 32.70 28.73
N GLY A 267 5.80 32.74 28.52
CA GLY A 267 6.94 32.48 29.41
C GLY A 267 6.77 31.64 30.68
N ILE A 268 7.72 30.71 30.89
CA ILE A 268 8.58 30.66 32.08
C ILE A 268 9.93 30.03 31.69
N SER A 269 10.98 30.68 32.19
CA SER A 269 12.39 30.35 32.11
C SER A 269 12.76 29.13 32.97
N GLY A 270 13.63 28.27 32.42
CA GLY A 270 14.76 27.64 33.11
C GLY A 270 14.50 26.62 34.23
N SER A 271 14.82 25.34 33.95
CA SER A 271 15.65 24.54 34.85
C SER A 271 16.18 23.29 34.13
N ARG A 272 17.51 23.14 34.09
CA ARG A 272 18.19 21.87 33.75
C ARG A 272 17.94 20.90 34.90
N SER A 273 17.33 19.75 34.59
CA SER A 273 17.44 18.56 35.42
C SER A 273 17.85 17.39 34.54
N THR A 274 19.00 16.83 34.87
CA THR A 274 19.56 15.61 34.29
C THR A 274 18.77 14.42 34.82
N SER A 275 17.95 13.80 33.98
CA SER A 275 17.44 12.45 34.24
C SER A 275 17.64 11.57 33.02
N LYS A 276 18.23 10.40 33.29
CA LYS A 276 18.40 9.23 32.42
C LYS A 276 17.23 9.03 31.43
N PRO A 277 17.48 8.62 30.17
CA PRO A 277 16.40 8.35 29.23
C PRO A 277 15.67 7.05 29.62
N ASP A 278 14.41 7.19 30.06
CA ASP A 278 13.51 6.11 30.52
C ASP A 278 12.59 5.57 29.40
N LYS A 279 13.06 5.48 28.15
CA LYS A 279 12.27 4.87 27.07
C LYS A 279 13.12 3.89 26.26
N PRO A 280 12.64 2.65 26.01
CA PRO A 280 13.29 1.81 25.01
C PRO A 280 13.20 2.52 23.66
N PHE A 281 14.34 2.60 22.99
CA PHE A 281 14.46 3.02 21.60
C PHE A 281 13.51 2.15 20.77
N SER A 282 12.66 2.74 19.93
CA SER A 282 11.99 2.09 18.77
C SER A 282 11.26 0.74 18.97
N MET A 283 9.98 0.67 18.59
CA MET A 283 9.14 -0.52 18.75
C MET A 283 8.48 -0.93 17.42
N PHE A 284 8.44 -2.23 17.15
CA PHE A 284 7.62 -2.86 16.11
C PHE A 284 6.52 -3.71 16.78
N GLU A 285 5.29 -3.67 16.28
CA GLU A 285 4.19 -4.47 16.82
C GLU A 285 3.22 -4.86 15.70
N ASN A 286 2.79 -6.12 15.70
CA ASN A 286 1.71 -6.64 14.86
C ASN A 286 0.86 -7.63 15.67
N ASP A 287 -0.16 -8.26 15.04
CA ASP A 287 -1.10 -9.18 15.70
C ASP A 287 -0.46 -10.42 16.38
N PHE A 288 0.81 -10.69 16.13
CA PHE A 288 1.51 -11.87 16.64
C PHE A 288 2.67 -11.53 17.58
N VAL A 289 3.41 -10.45 17.33
CA VAL A 289 4.63 -10.14 18.06
C VAL A 289 4.84 -8.64 18.24
N ARG A 290 5.21 -8.26 19.46
CA ARG A 290 5.84 -6.97 19.78
C ARG A 290 7.34 -7.16 19.90
N ILE A 291 8.11 -6.26 19.31
CA ILE A 291 9.56 -6.23 19.32
C ILE A 291 10.01 -4.86 19.79
N GLU A 292 10.74 -4.83 20.91
CA GLU A 292 11.30 -3.62 21.50
C GLU A 292 12.82 -3.67 21.38
N VAL A 293 13.47 -2.57 21.00
CA VAL A 293 14.94 -2.51 21.07
C VAL A 293 15.36 -2.22 22.51
N VAL A 294 16.11 -3.16 23.07
CA VAL A 294 16.66 -3.06 24.43
C VAL A 294 17.99 -2.32 24.41
N SER A 295 18.85 -2.63 23.44
CA SER A 295 20.13 -1.95 23.26
C SER A 295 20.66 -2.15 21.84
N LEU A 296 21.46 -1.20 21.36
CA LEU A 296 22.19 -1.28 20.10
C LEU A 296 23.66 -0.89 20.34
N ALA A 297 24.60 -1.64 19.77
CA ALA A 297 26.03 -1.38 19.89
C ALA A 297 26.75 -1.59 18.55
N ASN A 298 27.78 -0.77 18.30
CA ASN A 298 28.76 -1.02 17.24
C ASN A 298 29.64 -2.22 17.60
N VAL A 299 29.86 -3.12 16.66
CA VAL A 299 30.85 -4.21 16.76
C VAL A 299 31.75 -4.20 15.52
N GLU A 300 32.93 -4.83 15.62
CA GLU A 300 33.97 -4.77 14.58
C GLU A 300 33.48 -5.18 13.18
N LYS A 301 32.43 -6.01 13.08
CA LYS A 301 31.84 -6.49 11.82
C LYS A 301 30.41 -5.99 11.54
N GLY A 302 29.91 -4.99 12.27
CA GLY A 302 28.60 -4.39 12.03
C GLY A 302 27.89 -3.94 13.30
N ALA A 303 26.62 -4.35 13.49
CA ALA A 303 25.79 -3.93 14.61
C ALA A 303 25.37 -5.13 15.48
N LEU A 304 25.41 -4.95 16.80
CA LEU A 304 24.82 -5.88 17.75
C LEU A 304 23.56 -5.25 18.34
N MET A 305 22.40 -5.87 18.12
CA MET A 305 21.11 -5.39 18.58
C MET A 305 20.48 -6.39 19.53
N LYS A 306 20.15 -5.94 20.74
CA LYS A 306 19.36 -6.72 21.70
C LYS A 306 17.91 -6.33 21.56
N LEU A 307 17.07 -7.31 21.26
CA LEU A 307 15.64 -7.17 21.04
C LEU A 307 14.87 -7.91 22.12
N LYS A 308 13.76 -7.35 22.56
CA LYS A 308 12.79 -8.02 23.42
C LYS A 308 11.56 -8.35 22.60
N PHE A 309 11.34 -9.63 22.38
CA PHE A 309 10.20 -10.20 21.67
C PHE A 309 9.11 -10.54 22.69
N THR A 310 7.88 -10.14 22.42
CA THR A 310 6.71 -10.53 23.19
C THR A 310 5.68 -11.10 22.22
N ASN A 311 5.33 -12.37 22.37
CA ASN A 311 4.20 -12.94 21.63
C ASN A 311 2.90 -12.39 22.22
N ILE A 312 2.19 -11.59 21.44
CA ILE A 312 0.90 -11.00 21.83
C ILE A 312 -0.30 -11.77 21.26
N GLY A 313 -0.02 -12.83 20.50
CA GLY A 313 -1.01 -13.79 20.02
C GLY A 313 -1.37 -14.82 21.09
N LYS A 314 -2.28 -15.74 20.74
CA LYS A 314 -2.80 -16.76 21.66
C LYS A 314 -2.07 -18.11 21.58
N ASP A 315 -1.36 -18.34 20.47
CA ASP A 315 -0.67 -19.60 20.20
C ASP A 315 0.83 -19.44 20.34
N VAL A 316 1.53 -20.53 20.67
CA VAL A 316 3.00 -20.58 20.60
C VAL A 316 3.43 -20.40 19.15
N VAL A 317 4.37 -19.48 18.93
CA VAL A 317 4.93 -19.19 17.61
C VAL A 317 6.45 -19.35 17.61
N TRP A 318 6.99 -19.80 16.48
CA TRP A 318 8.41 -19.86 16.22
C TRP A 318 8.80 -18.73 15.28
N LEU A 319 9.85 -18.01 15.64
CA LEU A 319 10.40 -16.91 14.87
C LEU A 319 11.78 -17.32 14.34
N SER A 320 11.97 -17.27 13.03
CA SER A 320 13.28 -17.47 12.39
C SER A 320 13.63 -16.25 11.55
N LEU A 321 14.87 -15.80 11.71
CA LEU A 321 15.47 -14.81 10.81
C LEU A 321 15.72 -15.51 9.47
N SER A 322 15.26 -14.91 8.37
CA SER A 322 15.37 -15.52 7.03
C SER A 322 15.50 -14.48 5.91
N ASP A 323 16.32 -14.85 4.92
CA ASP A 323 16.68 -14.20 3.64
C ASP A 323 17.29 -12.79 3.69
N LEU A 324 18.47 -12.71 3.07
CA LEU A 324 19.38 -11.55 3.06
C LEU A 324 18.90 -10.43 2.13
N GLU A 325 17.94 -10.70 1.25
CA GLU A 325 17.52 -9.73 0.22
C GLU A 325 16.72 -8.54 0.78
N SER A 326 16.25 -8.64 2.03
CA SER A 326 15.36 -7.64 2.63
C SER A 326 15.92 -6.94 3.87
N CYS A 327 17.17 -7.20 4.26
CA CYS A 327 17.79 -6.45 5.36
C CYS A 327 18.52 -5.21 4.83
N TYR A 328 18.09 -4.03 5.24
CA TYR A 328 18.83 -2.81 4.99
C TYR A 328 18.65 -1.76 6.10
N VAL A 329 19.66 -0.92 6.26
CA VAL A 329 19.60 0.29 7.07
C VAL A 329 19.32 1.47 6.16
N ALA A 330 18.21 2.16 6.39
CA ALA A 330 17.86 3.41 5.74
C ALA A 330 18.32 4.58 6.59
N LYS A 331 19.16 5.44 6.02
CA LYS A 331 19.58 6.69 6.65
C LYS A 331 18.59 7.81 6.37
N GLN A 332 18.65 8.87 7.18
CA GLN A 332 17.83 10.08 6.99
C GLN A 332 18.07 10.78 5.65
N ASP A 333 19.25 10.59 5.04
CA ASP A 333 19.58 11.13 3.71
C ASP A 333 18.99 10.31 2.55
N GLY A 334 18.18 9.29 2.85
CA GLY A 334 17.55 8.41 1.87
C GLY A 334 18.46 7.30 1.34
N SER A 335 19.75 7.28 1.70
CA SER A 335 20.65 6.20 1.32
C SER A 335 20.32 4.91 2.07
N ARG A 336 20.47 3.77 1.38
CA ARG A 336 20.23 2.44 1.92
C ARG A 336 21.51 1.63 1.92
N ARG A 337 21.78 0.93 3.02
CA ARG A 337 22.88 -0.04 3.11
C ARG A 337 22.32 -1.42 3.43
N VAL A 338 22.53 -2.36 2.52
CA VAL A 338 22.07 -3.75 2.65
C VAL A 338 22.95 -4.49 3.66
N CYS A 339 22.34 -5.22 4.58
CA CYS A 339 23.04 -6.09 5.53
C CYS A 339 23.54 -7.34 4.79
N LYS A 340 24.79 -7.76 5.01
CA LYS A 340 25.27 -9.01 4.39
C LYS A 340 24.75 -10.25 5.09
N GLU A 341 24.57 -10.19 6.41
CA GLU A 341 24.06 -11.28 7.22
C GLU A 341 23.26 -10.75 8.41
N VAL A 342 22.24 -11.49 8.81
CA VAL A 342 21.49 -11.27 10.05
C VAL A 342 21.44 -12.60 10.80
N SER A 343 22.04 -12.65 11.99
CA SER A 343 22.20 -13.91 12.73
C SER A 343 21.95 -13.73 14.23
N TRP A 344 21.53 -14.82 14.90
CA TRP A 344 21.43 -14.88 16.35
C TRP A 344 22.81 -15.05 16.97
N VAL A 345 23.13 -14.31 18.03
CA VAL A 345 24.49 -14.22 18.59
C VAL A 345 24.88 -15.42 19.47
N ASP A 346 23.90 -16.15 20.02
CA ASP A 346 24.16 -17.22 21.02
C ASP A 346 23.46 -18.56 20.72
N ASN A 347 22.82 -18.70 19.56
CA ASN A 347 22.23 -19.99 19.20
C ASN A 347 23.33 -20.90 18.64
N GLN A 348 23.76 -21.85 19.48
CA GLN A 348 24.47 -23.03 19.01
C GLN A 348 23.81 -23.53 17.72
N ARG A 349 24.65 -23.90 16.74
CA ARG A 349 24.37 -24.10 15.30
C ARG A 349 23.14 -24.96 14.90
N SER A 350 22.33 -25.46 15.84
CA SER A 350 21.13 -26.26 15.65
C SER A 350 19.79 -25.51 15.76
N GLN A 351 19.72 -24.27 16.26
CA GLN A 351 18.44 -23.52 16.32
C GLN A 351 18.51 -22.16 15.60
N ARG A 352 18.06 -22.11 14.34
CA ARG A 352 17.84 -20.85 13.59
C ARG A 352 16.57 -20.11 14.03
N GLN A 353 15.88 -20.61 15.04
CA GLN A 353 14.55 -20.18 15.44
C GLN A 353 14.47 -20.01 16.96
N ILE A 354 13.62 -19.08 17.39
CA ILE A 354 13.26 -18.90 18.80
C ILE A 354 11.77 -19.23 18.98
N GLU A 355 11.46 -19.94 20.06
CA GLU A 355 10.09 -20.18 20.49
C GLU A 355 9.62 -18.99 21.35
N LEU A 356 8.46 -18.43 21.01
CA LEU A 356 7.81 -17.33 21.71
C LEU A 356 6.48 -17.83 22.29
N VAL A 357 6.44 -17.99 23.61
CA VAL A 357 5.23 -18.34 24.36
C VAL A 357 4.38 -17.08 24.57
N PRO A 358 3.04 -17.14 24.39
CA PRO A 358 2.15 -16.02 24.65
C PRO A 358 2.43 -15.32 25.98
N ASP A 359 2.48 -13.99 25.95
CA ASP A 359 2.67 -13.12 27.12
C ASP A 359 3.97 -13.35 27.91
N VAL A 360 4.93 -14.14 27.40
CA VAL A 360 6.25 -14.35 28.00
C VAL A 360 7.30 -13.61 27.17
N PRO A 361 7.77 -12.43 27.63
CA PRO A 361 8.80 -11.70 26.89
C PRO A 361 10.12 -12.46 26.89
N ARG A 362 10.77 -12.49 25.72
CA ARG A 362 12.06 -13.14 25.50
C ARG A 362 13.04 -12.14 24.90
N ALA A 363 14.17 -11.94 25.58
CA ALA A 363 15.22 -11.04 25.09
C ALA A 363 16.29 -11.83 24.36
N GLU A 364 16.60 -11.44 23.13
CA GLU A 364 17.56 -12.12 22.26
C GLU A 364 18.43 -11.10 21.53
N SER A 365 19.66 -11.50 21.22
CA SER A 365 20.61 -10.64 20.52
C SER A 365 20.77 -11.09 19.07
N ILE A 366 20.65 -10.14 18.15
CA ILE A 366 20.93 -10.34 16.73
C ILE A 366 22.16 -9.52 16.31
N GLN A 367 22.96 -10.08 15.42
CA GLN A 367 24.08 -9.41 14.79
C GLN A 367 23.73 -9.11 13.32
N LEU A 368 23.98 -7.87 12.92
CA LEU A 368 23.83 -7.38 11.56
C LEU A 368 25.22 -7.15 10.97
N ASP A 369 25.63 -7.97 10.01
CA ASP A 369 26.97 -7.90 9.44
C ASP A 369 27.07 -6.86 8.31
N SER A 370 28.23 -6.19 8.24
CA SER A 370 28.60 -5.20 7.22
C SER A 370 27.78 -3.90 7.24
N VAL A 371 27.37 -3.45 8.43
CA VAL A 371 26.72 -2.15 8.65
C VAL A 371 27.69 -1.21 9.39
N ASP A 372 28.45 -0.40 8.65
CA ASP A 372 29.51 0.47 9.22
C ASP A 372 28.97 1.73 9.93
N GLN A 373 27.67 2.05 9.79
CA GLN A 373 27.01 3.19 10.42
C GLN A 373 25.59 2.81 10.84
N ILE A 374 25.34 2.88 12.14
CA ILE A 374 24.17 2.29 12.79
C ILE A 374 23.08 3.28 13.21
N ASN A 375 23.19 4.52 12.76
CA ASN A 375 22.18 5.54 13.01
C ASN A 375 21.17 5.58 11.86
N GLY A 376 19.91 5.23 12.13
CA GLY A 376 18.87 5.22 11.12
C GLY A 376 17.74 4.24 11.41
N SER A 377 16.99 3.91 10.35
CA SER A 377 15.90 2.94 10.39
C SER A 377 16.40 1.59 9.88
N TYR A 378 16.18 0.55 10.68
CA TYR A 378 16.51 -0.83 10.36
C TYR A 378 15.28 -1.53 9.82
N ILE A 379 15.47 -2.21 8.70
CA ILE A 379 14.42 -2.97 8.04
C ILE A 379 14.98 -4.35 7.79
N PHE A 380 14.25 -5.37 8.22
CA PHE A 380 14.58 -6.77 7.94
C PHE A 380 13.34 -7.64 7.95
N THR A 381 13.35 -8.73 7.19
CA THR A 381 12.26 -9.70 7.17
C THR A 381 12.52 -10.85 8.12
N THR A 382 11.46 -11.38 8.71
CA THR A 382 11.50 -12.60 9.51
C THR A 382 10.32 -13.49 9.14
N ARG A 383 10.43 -14.79 9.37
CA ARG A 383 9.32 -15.73 9.23
C ARG A 383 8.78 -16.09 10.61
N LEU A 384 7.46 -16.02 10.73
CA LEU A 384 6.73 -16.44 11.91
C LEU A 384 5.76 -17.57 11.53
N TRP A 385 5.74 -18.64 12.32
CA TRP A 385 4.79 -19.73 12.11
C TRP A 385 4.42 -20.41 13.43
N SER A 386 3.30 -21.12 13.43
CA SER A 386 2.84 -21.97 14.54
C SER A 386 2.83 -23.45 14.13
N ARG A 387 2.73 -24.35 15.10
CA ARG A 387 2.77 -25.80 14.86
C ARG A 387 1.48 -26.22 14.15
N GLY A 388 1.56 -26.44 12.84
CA GLY A 388 0.42 -26.77 11.98
C GLY A 388 -0.25 -25.55 11.34
N GLY A 389 0.31 -24.34 11.47
CA GLY A 389 -0.20 -23.10 10.88
C GLY A 389 0.58 -22.63 9.65
N ASN A 390 0.05 -21.60 8.98
CA ASN A 390 0.70 -20.93 7.86
C ASN A 390 1.95 -20.15 8.29
N VAL A 391 2.95 -20.09 7.41
CA VAL A 391 4.13 -19.24 7.58
C VAL A 391 3.78 -17.83 7.14
N ASN A 392 3.87 -16.86 8.04
CA ASN A 392 3.72 -15.44 7.75
C ASN A 392 5.11 -14.80 7.61
N GLU A 393 5.39 -14.17 6.46
CA GLU A 393 6.55 -13.29 6.32
C GLU A 393 6.23 -11.94 6.94
N LEU A 394 7.06 -11.51 7.89
CA LEU A 394 6.92 -10.25 8.60
C LEU A 394 8.04 -9.32 8.18
N LEU A 395 7.68 -8.15 7.66
CA LEU A 395 8.62 -7.04 7.49
C LEU A 395 8.71 -6.28 8.81
N ILE A 396 9.85 -6.39 9.49
CA ILE A 396 10.13 -5.66 10.71
C ILE A 396 10.80 -4.33 10.34
N VAL A 397 10.22 -3.23 10.80
CA VAL A 397 10.74 -1.88 10.64
C VAL A 397 10.96 -1.27 12.02
N ILE A 398 12.21 -0.93 12.32
CA ILE A 398 12.64 -0.33 13.58
C ILE A 398 13.28 1.01 13.25
N ARG A 399 12.63 2.12 13.63
CA ARG A 399 13.01 3.47 13.19
C ARG A 399 13.79 4.24 14.25
N ASP A 400 14.50 5.27 13.81
CA ASP A 400 15.11 6.29 14.69
C ASP A 400 16.05 5.71 15.77
N ILE A 401 16.82 4.68 15.42
CA ILE A 401 17.81 4.12 16.34
C ILE A 401 19.12 4.88 16.16
N TYR A 402 19.69 5.35 17.28
CA TYR A 402 20.97 6.02 17.33
C TYR A 402 21.82 5.37 18.43
N VAL A 403 23.09 5.09 18.12
CA VAL A 403 24.06 4.69 19.13
C VAL A 403 24.72 5.94 19.70
N GLU A 404 24.67 6.07 21.02
CA GLU A 404 25.36 7.14 21.77
C GLU A 404 26.89 7.06 21.63
#